data_AF-A0A5N7S2T1-F1
#
_entry.id   AF-A0A5N7S2T1-F1
#
_cell.length_a   1.000
_cell.length_b   1.000
_cell.length_c   1.000
_cell.angle_alpha   90.00
_cell.angle_beta   90.00
_cell.angle_gamma   90.00
#
_symmetry.space_group_name_H-M   'P 1'
#
loop_
_entity.id
_entity.type
_entity.pdbx_description
1 polymer ?
#
loop_
_entity_poly.entity_id
_entity_poly.type
_entity_poly.pdbx_seq_one_letter_code
_entity_poly.pdbx_strand_id
1 'polypeptide(L)' 'MHTISLKTSPALLDTLKSAVEKTPTRADLHKQKVSYVFSIMSGSTKITRQEVERLVEQQSGG' A
#
# COMPACT_ATOMS: atom_id res chain seq x y z
N MET A 1 12.16 -30.04 21.39
CA MET A 1 12.07 -28.83 20.54
C MET A 1 11.72 -29.27 19.13
N HIS A 2 10.49 -29.04 18.69
CA HIS A 2 10.09 -29.37 17.31
C HIS A 2 10.47 -28.21 16.39
N THR A 3 11.48 -28.42 15.55
CA THR A 3 11.84 -27.51 14.46
C THR A 3 10.75 -27.57 13.40
N ILE A 4 10.00 -26.48 13.23
CA ILE A 4 9.03 -26.35 12.12
C ILE A 4 9.84 -26.28 10.82
N SER A 5 9.79 -27.35 10.03
CA SER A 5 10.38 -27.37 8.69
C SER A 5 9.48 -26.58 7.75
N LEU A 6 9.94 -25.39 7.33
CA LEU A 6 9.26 -24.56 6.34
C LEU A 6 9.23 -25.29 5.00
N LYS A 7 8.05 -25.76 4.57
CA LYS A 7 7.82 -26.42 3.26
C LYS A 7 7.74 -25.41 2.09
N THR A 8 8.35 -24.25 2.24
CA THR A 8 8.29 -23.17 1.24
C THR A 8 9.53 -23.21 0.38
N SER A 9 9.39 -22.97 -0.94
CA SER A 9 10.55 -22.89 -1.81
C SER A 9 11.48 -21.75 -1.35
N PRO A 10 12.81 -21.97 -1.31
CA PRO A 10 13.76 -20.92 -0.90
C PRO A 10 13.58 -19.63 -1.70
N ALA A 11 13.34 -19.73 -3.00
CA ALA A 11 13.07 -18.59 -3.87
C ALA A 11 11.85 -17.76 -3.46
N LEU A 12 10.75 -18.40 -3.02
CA LEU A 12 9.58 -17.68 -2.52
C LEU A 12 9.89 -17.01 -1.18
N LEU A 13 10.61 -17.69 -0.29
CA LEU A 13 11.00 -17.12 0.99
C LEU A 13 11.89 -15.88 0.83
N ASP A 14 12.85 -15.94 -0.08
CA ASP A 14 13.74 -14.82 -0.37
C ASP A 14 12.99 -13.65 -1.02
N THR A 15 12.06 -13.95 -1.94
CA THR A 15 11.19 -12.93 -2.54
C THR A 15 10.33 -12.23 -1.48
N LEU A 16 9.76 -12.98 -0.54
CA LEU A 16 8.96 -12.42 0.55
C LEU A 16 9.81 -11.56 1.49
N LYS A 17 11.02 -11.99 1.83
CA LYS A 17 11.96 -11.20 2.64
C LYS A 17 12.29 -9.88 1.96
N SER A 18 12.68 -9.92 0.68
CA SER A 18 12.98 -8.70 -0.09
C SER A 18 11.76 -7.79 -0.23
N ALA A 19 10.55 -8.34 -0.32
CA ALA A 19 9.33 -7.54 -0.35
C ALA A 19 9.06 -6.83 0.99
N VAL A 20 9.36 -7.47 2.12
CA VAL A 20 9.21 -6.88 3.47
C VAL A 20 10.26 -5.81 3.75
N GLU A 21 11.49 -6.01 3.25
CA GLU A 21 12.59 -5.04 3.39
C GLU A 21 12.46 -3.82 2.46
N LYS A 22 11.51 -3.87 1.51
CA LYS A 22 11.31 -2.78 0.55
C LYS A 22 10.70 -1.56 1.25
N THR A 23 11.53 -0.53 1.44
CA THR A 23 11.06 0.79 1.87
C THR A 23 10.14 1.40 0.81
N PRO A 24 8.89 1.78 1.16
CA PRO A 24 7.98 2.42 0.22
C PRO A 24 8.55 3.74 -0.31
N THR A 25 8.41 3.98 -1.60
CA THR A 25 8.75 5.28 -2.19
C THR A 25 7.69 6.33 -1.85
N ARG A 26 8.01 7.62 -2.05
CA ARG A 26 7.01 8.70 -1.94
C ARG A 26 5.78 8.46 -2.82
N ALA A 27 5.99 7.93 -4.03
CA ALA A 27 4.90 7.60 -4.95
C ALA A 27 4.03 6.44 -4.41
N ASP A 28 4.65 5.43 -3.80
CA ASP A 28 3.92 4.31 -3.17
C ASP A 28 3.07 4.80 -2.00
N LEU A 29 3.65 5.63 -1.14
CA LEU A 29 2.94 6.24 -0.01
C LEU A 29 1.79 7.14 -0.48
N HIS A 30 1.99 7.91 -1.56
CA HIS A 30 0.93 8.72 -2.14
C HIS A 30 -0.22 7.86 -2.67
N LYS A 31 0.07 6.81 -3.44
CA LYS A 31 -0.94 5.85 -3.94
C LYS A 31 -1.70 5.17 -2.81
N GLN A 32 -1.02 4.81 -1.73
CA GLN A 32 -1.65 4.22 -0.53
C GLN A 32 -2.60 5.21 0.14
N LYS A 33 -2.19 6.47 0.32
CA LYS A 33 -3.05 7.54 0.87
C LYS A 33 -4.30 7.76 0.03
N VAL A 34 -4.16 7.91 -1.29
CA VAL A 34 -5.30 8.06 -2.21
C VAL A 34 -6.25 6.87 -2.11
N SER A 35 -5.71 5.65 -2.07
CA SER A 35 -6.53 4.42 -1.95
C SER A 35 -7.29 4.37 -0.63
N TYR A 36 -6.65 4.74 0.47
CA TYR A 36 -7.27 4.79 1.80
C TYR A 36 -8.42 5.80 1.84
N VAL A 37 -8.19 7.03 1.40
CA VAL A 37 -9.21 8.09 1.39
C VAL A 37 -10.36 7.72 0.47
N PHE A 38 -10.07 7.20 -0.73
CA PHE A 38 -11.09 6.75 -1.68
C PHE A 38 -11.95 5.62 -1.10
N SER A 39 -11.35 4.64 -0.43
CA SER A 39 -12.08 3.54 0.22
C SER A 39 -13.10 4.06 1.23
N ILE A 40 -12.70 5.04 2.05
CA ILE A 40 -13.59 5.64 3.06
C ILE A 40 -14.70 6.47 2.39
N MET A 41 -14.37 7.29 1.41
CA MET A 41 -15.32 8.25 0.85
C MET A 41 -16.29 7.63 -0.16
N SER A 42 -15.87 6.59 -0.88
CA SER A 42 -16.72 5.92 -1.90
C SER A 42 -17.96 5.26 -1.32
N GLY A 43 -17.95 4.90 -0.02
CA GLY A 43 -19.13 4.38 0.67
C GLY A 43 -20.19 5.45 0.99
N SER A 44 -19.80 6.72 1.09
CA SER A 44 -20.66 7.81 1.57
C SER A 44 -20.94 8.88 0.51
N THR A 45 -20.18 8.89 -0.59
CA THR A 45 -20.22 9.93 -1.63
C THR A 45 -19.97 9.33 -3.01
N LYS A 46 -20.42 10.00 -4.08
CA LYS A 46 -20.10 9.65 -5.47
C LYS A 46 -18.71 10.13 -5.92
N ILE A 47 -17.77 10.26 -4.98
CA ILE A 47 -16.45 10.79 -5.30
C ILE A 47 -15.67 9.80 -6.18
N THR A 48 -14.95 10.33 -7.14
CA THR A 48 -14.06 9.57 -8.02
C THR A 48 -12.65 9.53 -7.45
N ARG A 49 -11.86 8.54 -7.89
CA ARG A 49 -10.46 8.40 -7.47
C ARG A 49 -9.61 9.62 -7.85
N GLN A 50 -9.86 10.22 -9.02
CA GLN A 50 -9.16 11.43 -9.48
C GLN A 50 -9.47 12.65 -8.60
N GLU A 51 -10.70 12.77 -8.10
CA GLU A 51 -11.05 13.86 -7.18
C GLU A 51 -10.34 13.68 -5.83
N VAL A 52 -10.26 12.44 -5.33
CA VAL A 52 -9.48 12.13 -4.12
C VAL A 52 -7.99 12.46 -4.30
N GLU A 53 -7.42 12.14 -5.46
CA GLU A 53 -6.02 12.45 -5.77
C GLU A 53 -5.76 13.96 -5.71
N ARG A 54 -6.60 14.77 -6.37
CA ARG A 54 -6.51 16.24 -6.29
C ARG A 54 -6.64 16.77 -4.85
N LEU A 55 -7.56 16.22 -4.06
CA LEU A 55 -7.75 16.64 -2.66
C LEU A 55 -6.52 16.30 -1.80
N VAL A 56 -5.93 15.12 -1.99
CA VAL A 56 -4.73 14.70 -1.25
C VAL A 56 -3.54 15.59 -1.62
N GLU A 57 -3.39 15.97 -2.89
CA GLU A 57 -2.36 16.93 -3.34
C GLU A 57 -2.57 18.31 -2.72
N GLN A 58 -3.79 18.85 -2.74
CA GLN A 58 -4.13 20.15 -2.16
C GLN A 58 -3.87 20.22 -0.64
N GLN A 59 -4.12 19.13 0.09
CA GLN A 59 -3.91 19.06 1.54
C GLN A 59 -2.46 18.82 1.94
N SER A 60 -1.63 18.27 1.05
CA SER A 60 -0.23 17.96 1.38
C SER A 60 0.67 19.19 1.40
N GLY A 61 0.17 20.35 0.98
CA GLY A 61 0.96 21.56 0.76
C GLY A 61 1.88 21.38 -0.45
N GLY A 62 1.73 22.24 -1.46
CA GLY A 62 2.68 22.30 -2.58
C GLY A 62 4.10 22.61 -2.10
#